data_AF-A0A453KJV0-F1
#
_entry.id   AF-A0A453KJV0-F1
#
_cell.length_a   1.000
_cell.length_b   1.000
_cell.length_c   1.000
_cell.angle_alpha   90.00
_cell.angle_beta   90.00
_cell.angle_gamma   90.00
#
_symmetry.space_group_name_H-M   'P 1'
#
loop_
_entity.id
_entity.type
_entity.pdbx_description
1 polymer ?
#
loop_
_entity_poly.entity_id
_entity_poly.type
_entity_poly.pdbx_seq_one_letter_code
_entity_poly.pdbx_strand_id
1 'polypeptide(L)' 'MSRGGGYGEMGQKIDYVFKVVLIGDSAVGKSQLLARFARNEFSLDSKATIGVEFQTKTLQIDNRTVKAQIWDTAGQER' A
#
# COMPACT_ATOMS: atom_id res chain seq x y z
N MET A 1 -11.74 -29.85 -34.46
CA MET A 1 -10.98 -28.70 -33.93
C MET A 1 -11.80 -28.06 -32.83
N SER A 2 -11.54 -28.42 -31.57
CA SER A 2 -12.28 -27.86 -30.44
C SER A 2 -11.38 -27.78 -29.20
N ARG A 3 -11.33 -26.57 -28.65
CA ARG A 3 -11.05 -26.17 -27.26
C ARG A 3 -9.66 -26.38 -26.67
N GLY A 4 -9.12 -25.27 -26.17
CA GLY A 4 -8.89 -25.15 -24.72
C GLY A 4 -7.53 -24.59 -24.32
N GLY A 5 -7.55 -23.51 -23.55
CA GLY A 5 -6.36 -23.00 -22.85
C GLY A 5 -6.49 -21.52 -22.52
N GLY A 6 -7.33 -21.19 -21.52
CA GLY A 6 -7.53 -19.81 -21.08
C GLY A 6 -6.25 -19.22 -20.50
N TYR A 7 -6.03 -17.94 -20.79
CA TYR A 7 -5.12 -17.07 -20.04
C TYR A 7 -5.73 -16.83 -18.65
N GLY A 8 -5.77 -17.88 -17.83
CA GLY A 8 -5.98 -17.73 -16.40
C GLY A 8 -4.80 -16.95 -15.87
N GLU A 9 -5.09 -15.87 -15.14
CA GLU A 9 -4.13 -15.16 -14.31
C GLU A 9 -3.15 -16.16 -13.70
N MET A 10 -1.91 -16.21 -14.19
CA MET A 10 -0.84 -16.83 -13.42
C MET A 10 -0.70 -15.94 -12.21
N GLY A 11 -1.42 -16.29 -11.14
CA GLY A 11 -1.35 -15.60 -9.87
C GLY A 11 0.12 -15.53 -9.49
N GLN A 12 0.71 -14.35 -9.66
CA GLN A 12 2.11 -14.11 -9.36
C GLN A 12 2.31 -14.58 -7.92
N LYS A 13 3.09 -15.65 -7.75
CA LYS A 13 3.35 -16.22 -6.43
C LYS A 13 3.96 -15.12 -5.58
N ILE A 14 3.23 -14.68 -4.55
CA ILE A 14 3.74 -13.71 -3.58
C ILE A 14 4.78 -14.44 -2.74
N ASP A 15 6.04 -14.02 -2.85
CA ASP A 15 7.14 -14.58 -2.06
C ASP A 15 7.06 -14.08 -0.61
N TYR A 16 6.68 -12.82 -0.41
CA TYR A 16 6.63 -12.20 0.92
C TYR A 16 5.42 -11.29 1.10
N VAL A 17 4.87 -11.29 2.32
CA VAL A 17 3.87 -10.32 2.76
C VAL A 17 4.43 -9.56 3.97
N PHE A 18 4.60 -8.26 3.85
CA PHE A 18 5.01 -7.40 4.96
C PHE A 18 3.85 -6.56 5.46
N LYS A 19 3.75 -6.42 6.77
CA LYS A 19 2.79 -5.55 7.44
C LYS A 19 3.50 -4.33 8.00
N VAL A 20 3.09 -3.14 7.59
CA VAL A 20 3.73 -1.87 7.95
C VAL A 20 2.69 -0.95 8.56
N VAL A 21 2.97 -0.39 9.73
CA VAL A 21 2.09 0.59 10.38
C VAL A 21 2.81 1.94 10.44
N LEU A 22 2.18 2.98 9.93
CA LEU A 22 2.70 4.34 9.98
C LEU A 22 2.22 5.03 11.26
N ILE A 23 3.16 5.42 12.12
CA ILE A 23 2.90 6.12 13.39
C ILE A 23 3.64 7.45 13.44
N GLY A 24 3.17 8.36 14.27
CA GLY A 24 3.73 9.70 14.46
C GLY A 24 2.63 10.73 14.70
N ASP A 25 3.04 11.93 15.11
CA ASP A 25 2.13 13.03 15.48
C ASP A 25 1.18 13.42 14.33
N SER A 26 0.14 14.20 14.68
CA SER A 26 -0.76 14.77 13.68
C SER A 26 0.02 15.66 12.70
N ALA A 27 -0.43 15.71 11.45
CA ALA A 27 0.12 16.54 10.37
C ALA A 27 1.61 16.32 9.97
N VAL A 28 2.33 15.30 10.47
CA VAL A 28 3.72 15.02 10.06
C VAL A 28 3.88 14.41 8.65
N GLY A 29 2.78 14.19 7.93
CA GLY A 29 2.80 13.74 6.53
C GLY A 29 2.70 12.23 6.29
N LYS A 30 2.30 11.43 7.28
CA LYS A 30 2.14 9.95 7.15
C LYS A 30 1.29 9.54 5.95
N SER A 31 0.11 10.15 5.80
CA SER A 31 -0.81 9.88 4.68
C SER A 31 -0.26 10.35 3.35
N GLN A 32 0.51 11.45 3.32
CA GLN A 32 1.16 11.92 2.09
C GLN A 32 2.27 10.97 1.64
N LEU A 33 3.03 10.42 2.59
CA LEU A 33 4.01 9.38 2.30
C LEU A 33 3.32 8.13 1.72
N LEU A 34 2.21 7.69 2.31
CA LEU A 34 1.44 6.56 1.79
C LEU A 34 0.86 6.84 0.40
N ALA A 35 0.29 8.03 0.17
CA ALA A 35 -0.25 8.44 -1.12
C ALA A 35 0.83 8.47 -2.21
N ARG A 36 2.01 9.03 -1.90
CA ARG A 36 3.16 9.04 -2.80
C ARG A 36 3.65 7.63 -3.10
N PHE A 37 3.79 6.80 -2.08
CA PHE A 37 4.22 5.41 -2.26
C PHE A 37 3.22 4.59 -3.07
N ALA A 38 1.93 4.69 -2.76
CA ALA A 38 0.89 3.85 -3.36
C ALA A 38 0.55 4.30 -4.78
N ARG A 39 0.27 5.60 -4.95
CA ARG A 39 -0.36 6.19 -6.14
C ARG A 39 0.51 7.22 -6.87
N ASN A 40 1.69 7.55 -6.34
CA ASN A 40 2.53 8.64 -6.83
C ASN A 40 1.83 10.01 -6.78
N GLU A 41 0.97 10.22 -5.79
CA GLU A 41 0.21 11.46 -5.60
C GLU A 41 0.74 12.27 -4.41
N PHE A 42 0.46 13.57 -4.43
CA PHE A 42 0.68 14.47 -3.30
C PHE A 42 -0.33 15.61 -3.35
N SER A 43 -0.88 15.97 -2.19
CA SER A 43 -1.82 17.09 -2.04
C SER A 43 -1.33 18.00 -0.92
N LEU A 44 -1.18 19.29 -1.23
CA LEU A 44 -0.94 20.32 -0.23
C LEU A 44 -2.17 20.49 0.69
N ASP A 45 -3.37 20.26 0.15
CA ASP A 45 -4.63 20.32 0.89
C ASP A 45 -4.96 18.95 1.50
N SER A 46 -4.03 18.40 2.29
CA SER A 46 -4.22 17.11 2.94
C SER A 46 -5.15 17.21 4.14
N LYS A 47 -6.19 16.40 4.19
CA LYS A 47 -7.08 16.27 5.36
C LYS A 47 -6.43 15.37 6.42
N ALA A 48 -6.76 15.60 7.68
CA ALA A 48 -6.37 14.72 8.77
C ALA A 48 -6.91 13.29 8.55
N THR A 49 -6.11 12.28 8.86
CA THR A 49 -6.56 10.89 8.85
C THR A 49 -7.57 10.69 9.97
N ILE A 50 -8.74 10.18 9.63
CA ILE A 50 -9.75 9.78 10.61
C ILE A 50 -9.62 8.28 10.82
N GLY A 51 -9.25 7.86 12.02
CA GLY A 51 -9.08 6.45 12.34
C GLY A 51 -7.87 5.82 11.66
N VAL A 52 -8.09 4.78 10.85
CA VAL A 52 -7.04 4.00 10.19
C VAL A 52 -7.39 3.80 8.71
N GLU A 53 -6.47 4.16 7.81
CA GLU A 53 -6.54 3.83 6.38
C GLU A 53 -5.67 2.60 6.07
N PHE A 54 -6.14 1.74 5.17
CA PHE A 54 -5.42 0.55 4.73
C PHE A 54 -5.15 0.58 3.23
N GLN A 55 -3.90 0.32 2.85
CA GLN A 55 -3.48 0.21 1.45
C GLN A 55 -2.62 -1.04 1.25
N THR A 56 -2.63 -1.57 0.03
CA THR A 56 -1.78 -2.70 -0.36
C THR A 56 -1.06 -2.37 -1.66
N LYS A 57 0.23 -2.71 -1.73
CA LYS A 57 1.01 -2.59 -2.96
C LYS A 57 1.87 -3.83 -3.18
N THR A 58 1.80 -4.38 -4.38
CA THR A 58 2.71 -5.45 -4.81
C THR A 58 3.87 -4.85 -5.58
N LEU A 59 5.09 -5.25 -5.23
CA LEU A 59 6.35 -4.76 -5.77
C LEU A 59 7.23 -5.94 -6.21
N GLN A 60 8.12 -5.70 -7.17
CA GLN A 60 9.22 -6.60 -7.49
C GLN A 60 10.49 -6.05 -6.83
N ILE A 61 11.09 -6.81 -5.92
CA ILE A 61 12.32 -6.44 -5.20
C ILE A 61 13.25 -7.65 -5.24
N ASP A 62 14.45 -7.52 -5.79
CA ASP A 62 15.44 -8.60 -5.89
C ASP A 62 14.87 -9.92 -6.48
N ASN A 63 14.10 -9.81 -7.56
CA ASN A 63 13.36 -10.90 -8.22
C ASN A 63 12.34 -11.63 -7.33
N ARG A 64 11.87 -10.99 -6.26
CA ARG A 64 10.81 -11.47 -5.38
C ARG A 64 9.56 -10.61 -5.51
N THR A 65 8.41 -11.26 -5.54
CA THR A 65 7.11 -10.60 -5.51
C THR A 65 6.76 -10.30 -4.05
N VAL A 66 6.82 -9.03 -3.67
CA VAL A 66 6.57 -8.56 -2.30
C VAL A 66 5.23 -7.85 -2.22
N LYS A 67 4.34 -8.29 -1.34
CA LYS A 67 3.09 -7.59 -1.01
C LYS A 67 3.28 -6.79 0.28
N ALA A 68 3.31 -5.47 0.16
CA ALA A 68 3.26 -4.58 1.32
C ALA A 68 1.80 -4.29 1.68
N GLN A 69 1.44 -4.52 2.94
CA GLN A 69 0.19 -4.13 3.56
C GLN A 69 0.49 -2.98 4.52
N ILE A 70 -0.08 -1.80 4.27
CA ILE A 70 0.25 -0.59 5.00
C ILE A 70 -0.99 -0.05 5.70
N TRP A 71 -0.87 0.20 7.00
CA TRP A 71 -1.88 0.86 7.81
C TRP A 71 -1.39 2.27 8.14
N ASP A 72 -2.09 3.29 7.65
CA ASP A 72 -1.91 4.69 8.07
C ASP A 72 -2.85 4.98 9.23
N THR A 73 -2.33 5.53 10.32
CA THR A 73 -3.14 5.85 11.51
C THR A 73 -3.29 7.35 11.68
N ALA A 74 -4.41 7.77 12.27
CA ALA A 74 -4.54 9.11 12.83
C ALA A 74 -3.33 9.42 13.71
N GLY A 75 -2.80 10.64 13.58
CA GLY A 75 -1.84 11.14 14.57
C GLY A 75 -2.53 11.34 15.90
N GLN A 76 -1.84 11.04 16.99
CA GLN A 76 -2.30 11.47 18.31
C GLN A 76 -1.88 12.92 18.54
N GLU A 77 -2.83 13.74 18.97
CA GLU A 77 -2.55 15.08 19.49
C GLU A 77 -2.34 14.96 21.01
N ARG A 78 -1.39 15.73 21.56
CA ARG A 78 -1.16 15.83 23.00
C ARG A 78 -2.07 16.86 23.63
#